data_AF-A0A916LZC3-F1
#
_entry.id   AF-A0A916LZC3-F1
#
_cell.length_a   1.000
_cell.length_b   1.000
_cell.length_c   1.000
_cell.angle_alpha   90.00
_cell.angle_beta   90.00
_cell.angle_gamma   90.00
#
_symmetry.space_group_name_H-M   'P 1'
#
loop_
_entity.id
_entity.type
_entity.pdbx_description
1 polymer ?
#
loop_
_entity_poly.entity_id
_entity_poly.type
_entity_poly.pdbx_seq_one_letter_code
_entity_poly.pdbx_strand_id
1 'polypeptide(L)'
;MTRHRARSIAAAILLVALAIGFAFATRPPSLPTFSEVRSGFVASDLRLFDRRGELLHERRVGADSRSLAWVPLEVVSPALIGAVIASEDRRFREHGGIDVLAMAAAARDRLLRGSRRGASTISMQLAALVGSGLSRRDSSDLLRKLRQIRAARAIESSWSKDEILEAYLNLASFRGELRGVGAAARGLFERSPAALGGAEAAVLAALLRAPNAPVERVAARAAALAASTDLAAADEAASRARRALSTPPGLAPAVAIAPHLATRLLAPGGGDVRTTIDANVQRLAIRALREQIVSLADRNVRDGAVLVVENETGEVLAWVGSSADLSPAPLVDGVRARRQAGSTLKPFLYALAFEARLLTPASLLDDSPLEIATAAGIYRPENYDRSFRGLVPARVALASSLNVPAVRVAGLVGVGRFVERLAALGFDELRRPDYYGESLSL
;
A
#
# COMPACT_ATOMS: atom_id res chain seq x y z
N MET A 1 53.44 -54.73 12.75
CA MET A 1 52.49 -53.86 13.50
C MET A 1 52.24 -52.47 12.87
N THR A 2 52.88 -52.11 11.75
CA THR A 2 52.83 -50.75 11.16
C THR A 2 51.63 -50.48 10.24
N ARG A 3 51.18 -51.49 9.46
CA ARG A 3 50.03 -51.34 8.54
C ARG A 3 48.67 -51.18 9.24
N HIS A 4 48.50 -51.76 10.43
CA HIS A 4 47.24 -51.67 11.18
C HIS A 4 47.03 -50.26 11.75
N ARG A 5 48.08 -49.66 12.34
CA ARG A 5 48.03 -48.28 12.85
C ARG A 5 47.80 -47.26 11.73
N ALA A 6 48.44 -47.44 10.57
CA ALA A 6 48.24 -46.56 9.42
C ALA A 6 46.78 -46.58 8.90
N ARG A 7 46.15 -47.77 8.85
CA ARG A 7 44.74 -47.93 8.48
C ARG A 7 43.78 -47.30 9.52
N SER A 8 44.08 -47.43 10.81
CA SER A 8 43.28 -46.81 11.87
C SER A 8 43.34 -45.28 11.82
N ILE A 9 44.52 -44.71 11.56
CA ILE A 9 44.70 -43.25 11.41
C ILE A 9 43.98 -42.74 10.15
N ALA A 10 44.10 -43.45 9.02
CA ALA A 10 43.39 -43.09 7.79
C ALA A 10 41.86 -43.13 7.96
N ALA A 11 41.33 -44.13 8.66
CA ALA A 11 39.90 -44.23 8.97
C ALA A 11 39.42 -43.09 9.89
N ALA A 12 40.22 -42.70 10.90
CA ALA A 12 39.91 -41.58 11.77
C ALA A 12 39.90 -40.24 11.01
N ILE A 13 40.89 -40.01 10.14
CA ILE A 13 40.95 -38.82 9.28
C ILE A 13 39.74 -38.76 8.35
N LEU A 14 39.35 -39.89 7.74
CA LEU A 14 38.18 -39.97 6.88
C LEU A 14 36.88 -39.67 7.65
N LEU A 15 36.73 -40.21 8.87
CA LEU A 15 35.59 -39.93 9.75
C LEU A 15 35.51 -38.45 10.13
N VAL A 16 36.64 -37.83 10.46
CA VAL A 16 36.71 -36.39 10.77
C VAL A 16 36.40 -35.56 9.53
N ALA A 17 36.95 -35.91 8.36
CA ALA A 17 36.66 -35.24 7.09
C ALA A 17 35.18 -35.36 6.71
N LEU A 18 34.57 -36.53 6.90
CA LEU A 18 33.13 -36.75 6.70
C LEU A 18 32.29 -35.95 7.70
N ALA A 19 32.70 -35.88 8.98
CA ALA A 19 32.01 -35.09 9.99
C ALA A 19 32.08 -33.58 9.71
N ILE A 20 33.25 -33.08 9.28
CA ILE A 20 33.45 -31.69 8.85
C ILE A 20 32.64 -31.41 7.59
N GLY A 21 32.71 -32.29 6.60
CA GLY A 21 31.92 -32.20 5.36
C GLY A 21 30.42 -32.17 5.64
N PHE A 22 29.95 -33.01 6.56
CA PHE A 22 28.55 -33.03 7.01
C PHE A 22 28.17 -31.76 7.78
N ALA A 23 29.03 -31.27 8.67
CA ALA A 23 28.80 -30.03 9.41
C ALA A 23 28.72 -28.81 8.48
N PHE A 24 29.59 -28.75 7.47
CA PHE A 24 29.56 -27.72 6.43
C PHE A 24 28.31 -27.83 5.55
N ALA A 25 27.99 -29.04 5.08
CA ALA A 25 26.83 -29.29 4.22
C ALA A 25 25.48 -28.99 4.91
N THR A 26 25.42 -29.12 6.24
CA THR A 26 24.21 -28.86 7.03
C THR A 26 24.21 -27.51 7.73
N ARG A 27 25.24 -26.68 7.55
CA ARG A 27 25.31 -25.33 8.12
C ARG A 27 24.09 -24.51 7.66
N PRO A 28 23.33 -23.89 8.58
CA PRO A 28 22.23 -23.02 8.18
C PRO A 28 22.79 -21.79 7.44
N PRO A 29 21.99 -21.17 6.55
CA PRO A 29 22.35 -19.86 5.98
C PRO A 29 22.55 -18.82 7.09
N SER A 30 23.16 -17.69 6.76
CA SER A 30 23.16 -16.53 7.67
C SER A 30 21.72 -16.18 8.02
N LEU A 31 21.42 -16.20 9.31
CA LEU A 31 20.09 -15.88 9.83
C LEU A 31 20.06 -14.42 10.26
N PRO A 32 18.99 -13.68 9.94
CA PRO A 32 18.83 -12.32 10.43
C PRO A 32 18.56 -12.31 11.94
N THR A 33 18.80 -11.17 12.57
CA THR A 33 18.34 -10.86 13.93
C THR A 33 16.84 -10.52 13.93
N PHE A 34 16.20 -10.56 15.11
CA PHE A 34 14.80 -10.15 15.24
C PHE A 34 14.59 -8.70 14.79
N SER A 35 15.51 -7.80 15.19
CA SER A 35 15.48 -6.39 14.79
C SER A 35 15.54 -6.22 13.28
N GLU A 36 16.44 -6.94 12.60
CA GLU A 36 16.55 -6.91 11.13
C GLU A 36 15.29 -7.43 10.42
N VAL A 37 14.68 -8.50 10.95
CA VAL A 37 13.42 -9.04 10.39
C VAL A 37 12.28 -8.04 10.57
N ARG A 38 12.19 -7.41 11.75
CA ARG A 38 11.16 -6.41 12.05
C ARG A 38 11.34 -5.13 11.22
N SER A 39 12.56 -4.61 11.10
CA SER A 39 12.84 -3.40 10.33
C SER A 39 12.79 -3.63 8.82
N GLY A 40 13.13 -4.84 8.35
CA GLY A 40 13.05 -5.25 6.95
C GLY A 40 11.65 -5.68 6.51
N PHE A 41 10.68 -5.74 7.42
CA PHE A 41 9.30 -6.10 7.09
C PHE A 41 8.62 -4.98 6.31
N VAL A 42 8.17 -5.32 5.09
CA VAL A 42 7.43 -4.40 4.23
C VAL A 42 5.96 -4.85 4.20
N ALA A 43 5.08 -4.01 4.72
CA ALA A 43 3.64 -4.21 4.61
C ALA A 43 3.19 -4.09 3.15
N SER A 44 2.24 -4.91 2.71
CA SER A 44 1.67 -4.80 1.37
C SER A 44 0.68 -3.66 1.23
N ASP A 45 0.14 -3.19 2.35
CA ASP A 45 -0.86 -2.15 2.43
C ASP A 45 -0.21 -0.94 3.11
N LEU A 46 0.07 0.10 2.33
CA LEU A 46 0.67 1.34 2.82
C LEU A 46 -0.41 2.36 3.15
N ARG A 47 -0.10 3.24 4.10
CA ARG A 47 -1.02 4.25 4.62
C ARG A 47 -0.58 5.64 4.24
N LEU A 48 -1.55 6.45 3.85
CA LEU A 48 -1.40 7.87 3.61
C LEU A 48 -2.02 8.64 4.77
N PHE A 49 -1.24 9.52 5.39
CA PHE A 49 -1.67 10.33 6.54
C PHE A 49 -1.75 11.81 6.18
N ASP A 50 -2.65 12.51 6.86
CA ASP A 50 -2.84 13.94 6.79
C ASP A 50 -1.75 14.70 7.59
N ARG A 51 -1.82 16.04 7.56
CA ARG A 51 -0.88 16.91 8.29
C ARG A 51 -0.90 16.72 9.81
N ARG A 52 -1.94 16.11 10.38
CA ARG A 52 -2.13 15.85 11.82
C ARG A 52 -1.95 14.38 12.20
N GLY A 53 -1.64 13.50 11.25
CA GLY A 53 -1.48 12.05 11.47
C GLY A 53 -2.77 11.24 11.36
N GLU A 54 -3.87 11.84 10.87
CA GLU A 54 -5.11 11.15 10.56
C GLU A 54 -4.97 10.33 9.25
N LEU A 55 -5.54 9.12 9.23
CA LEU A 55 -5.50 8.25 8.06
C LEU A 55 -6.40 8.78 6.93
N LEU A 56 -5.83 9.05 5.76
CA LEU A 56 -6.53 9.50 4.55
C LEU A 56 -6.84 8.37 3.58
N HIS A 57 -5.92 7.41 3.45
CA HIS A 57 -6.06 6.33 2.48
C HIS A 57 -5.21 5.11 2.87
N GLU A 58 -5.73 3.91 2.67
CA GLU A 58 -4.92 2.67 2.66
C GLU A 58 -4.84 2.13 1.23
N ARG A 59 -3.63 1.83 0.74
CA ARG A 59 -3.43 1.30 -0.61
C ARG A 59 -2.60 0.02 -0.59
N ARG A 60 -3.10 -1.01 -1.26
CA ARG A 60 -2.31 -2.19 -1.61
C ARG A 60 -1.24 -1.81 -2.64
N VAL A 61 0.01 -2.07 -2.33
CA VAL A 61 1.17 -1.89 -3.21
C VAL A 61 1.84 -3.21 -3.60
N GLY A 62 1.65 -4.29 -2.81
CA GLY A 62 2.21 -5.62 -3.09
C GLY A 62 1.23 -6.56 -3.78
N ALA A 63 1.69 -7.33 -4.76
CA ALA A 63 0.86 -8.31 -5.48
C ALA A 63 0.79 -9.68 -4.75
N ASP A 64 1.87 -10.13 -4.14
CA ASP A 64 2.02 -11.56 -3.77
C ASP A 64 1.37 -11.97 -2.44
N SER A 65 1.21 -11.04 -1.50
CA SER A 65 0.56 -11.30 -0.22
C SER A 65 -0.05 -10.01 0.32
N ARG A 66 -1.07 -10.15 1.18
CA ARG A 66 -1.64 -9.07 1.96
C ARG A 66 -1.17 -9.13 3.40
N SER A 67 -0.27 -8.23 3.74
CA SER A 67 0.27 -8.00 5.07
C SER A 67 0.00 -6.57 5.52
N LEU A 68 -0.49 -6.42 6.75
CA LEU A 68 -0.63 -5.12 7.39
C LEU A 68 0.64 -4.76 8.17
N ALA A 69 0.62 -3.61 8.84
CA ALA A 69 1.71 -3.21 9.73
C ALA A 69 2.06 -4.30 10.75
N TRP A 70 3.35 -4.37 11.10
CA TRP A 70 3.86 -5.30 12.10
C TRP A 70 3.14 -5.14 13.44
N VAL A 71 2.70 -6.25 14.02
CA VAL A 71 1.94 -6.29 15.27
C VAL A 71 2.84 -6.78 16.40
N PRO A 72 3.15 -5.94 17.41
CA PRO A 72 3.86 -6.38 18.61
C PRO A 72 3.09 -7.49 19.35
N LEU A 73 3.79 -8.45 19.96
CA LEU A 73 3.15 -9.57 20.67
C LEU A 73 2.28 -9.09 21.84
N GLU A 74 2.69 -8.01 22.49
CA GLU A 74 2.00 -7.39 23.63
C GLU A 74 0.54 -6.99 23.32
N VAL A 75 0.24 -6.68 22.05
CA VAL A 75 -1.11 -6.31 21.60
C VAL A 75 -1.84 -7.47 20.92
N VAL A 76 -1.30 -8.68 20.98
CA VAL A 76 -1.97 -9.89 20.48
C VAL A 76 -2.78 -10.52 21.60
N SER A 77 -4.03 -10.91 21.29
CA SER A 77 -4.92 -11.58 22.26
C SER A 77 -4.23 -12.80 22.92
N PRO A 78 -4.23 -12.88 24.27
CA PRO A 78 -3.70 -14.04 24.99
C PRO A 78 -4.35 -15.36 24.57
N ALA A 79 -5.64 -15.32 24.20
CA ALA A 79 -6.35 -16.49 23.69
C ALA A 79 -5.71 -17.01 22.39
N LEU A 80 -5.28 -16.12 21.49
CA LEU A 80 -4.59 -16.50 20.26
C LEU A 80 -3.20 -17.08 20.56
N ILE A 81 -2.44 -16.45 21.45
CA ILE A 81 -1.11 -16.95 21.86
C ILE A 81 -1.25 -18.38 22.40
N GLY A 82 -2.21 -18.62 23.30
CA GLY A 82 -2.49 -19.94 23.85
C GLY A 82 -2.92 -20.95 22.78
N ALA A 83 -3.84 -20.57 21.89
CA ALA A 83 -4.31 -21.43 20.80
C ALA A 83 -3.18 -21.85 19.86
N VAL A 84 -2.29 -20.92 19.48
CA VAL A 84 -1.19 -21.20 18.55
C VAL A 84 -0.17 -22.13 19.19
N ILE A 85 0.24 -21.89 20.44
CA ILE A 85 1.14 -22.78 21.18
C ILE A 85 0.49 -24.17 21.31
N ALA A 86 -0.79 -24.26 21.69
CA ALA A 86 -1.47 -25.54 21.84
C ALA A 86 -1.62 -26.35 20.54
N SER A 87 -1.79 -25.65 19.40
CA SER A 87 -1.99 -26.23 18.07
C SER A 87 -0.68 -26.65 17.39
N GLU A 88 0.30 -25.74 17.34
CA GLU A 88 1.54 -25.92 16.58
C GLU A 88 2.65 -26.56 17.43
N ASP A 89 2.79 -26.17 18.70
CA ASP A 89 3.97 -26.52 19.50
C ASP A 89 3.72 -26.41 21.02
N ARG A 90 3.10 -27.45 21.61
CA ARG A 90 2.63 -27.41 23.01
C ARG A 90 3.72 -27.16 24.04
N ARG A 91 4.95 -27.56 23.73
CA ARG A 91 6.12 -27.41 24.61
C ARG A 91 7.07 -26.34 24.11
N PHE A 92 6.54 -25.39 23.32
CA PHE A 92 7.31 -24.30 22.74
C PHE A 92 8.19 -23.61 23.78
N ARG A 93 7.70 -23.38 24.99
CA ARG A 93 8.46 -22.70 26.06
C ARG A 93 9.52 -23.57 26.74
N GLU A 94 9.49 -24.88 26.56
CA GLU A 94 10.33 -25.84 27.29
C GLU A 94 11.58 -26.27 26.52
N HIS A 95 11.61 -26.10 25.20
CA HIS A 95 12.71 -26.60 24.36
C HIS A 95 13.53 -25.48 23.69
N GLY A 96 14.81 -25.74 23.38
CA GLY A 96 15.68 -24.81 22.62
C GLY A 96 15.60 -24.99 21.11
N GLY A 97 14.42 -24.82 20.52
CA GLY A 97 14.20 -24.86 19.06
C GLY A 97 13.73 -26.17 18.44
N ILE A 98 14.03 -27.32 19.06
CA ILE A 98 13.46 -28.60 18.64
C ILE A 98 12.87 -29.36 19.80
N ASP A 99 11.69 -29.92 19.58
CA ASP A 99 11.08 -30.84 20.51
C ASP A 99 11.51 -32.28 20.20
N VAL A 100 12.58 -32.73 20.87
CA VAL A 100 13.13 -34.09 20.70
C VAL A 100 12.10 -35.16 21.07
N LEU A 101 11.31 -34.90 22.11
CA LEU A 101 10.30 -35.84 22.59
C LEU A 101 9.13 -35.93 21.60
N ALA A 102 8.70 -34.81 20.98
CA ALA A 102 7.68 -34.83 19.93
C ALA A 102 8.20 -35.46 18.64
N MET A 103 9.47 -35.21 18.28
CA MET A 103 10.12 -35.87 17.15
C MET A 103 10.19 -37.40 17.34
N ALA A 104 10.58 -37.87 18.52
CA ALA A 104 10.63 -39.29 18.85
C ALA A 104 9.23 -39.92 18.82
N ALA A 105 8.23 -39.24 19.41
CA ALA A 105 6.84 -39.69 19.38
C ALA A 105 6.29 -39.78 17.94
N ALA A 106 6.56 -38.77 17.10
CA ALA A 106 6.14 -38.77 15.70
C ALA A 106 6.83 -39.85 14.86
N ALA A 107 8.12 -40.12 15.11
CA ALA A 107 8.86 -41.20 14.46
C ALA A 107 8.26 -42.58 14.82
N ARG A 108 7.97 -42.80 16.11
CA ARG A 108 7.29 -44.01 16.60
C ARG A 108 5.90 -44.16 15.98
N ASP A 109 5.08 -43.11 15.98
CA ASP A 109 3.73 -43.14 15.42
C ASP A 109 3.73 -43.37 13.90
N ARG A 110 4.75 -42.88 13.19
CA ARG A 110 4.93 -43.16 11.76
C ARG A 110 5.28 -44.62 11.49
N LEU A 111 6.16 -45.21 12.31
CA LEU A 111 6.59 -46.59 12.18
C LEU A 111 5.47 -47.57 12.55
N LEU A 112 4.70 -47.28 13.60
CA LEU A 112 3.67 -48.19 14.14
C LEU A 112 2.29 -48.00 13.52
N ARG A 113 1.91 -46.76 13.18
CA ARG A 113 0.51 -46.41 12.81
C ARG A 113 0.39 -45.81 11.41
N GLY A 114 1.49 -45.69 10.66
CA GLY A 114 1.51 -45.01 9.35
C GLY A 114 1.12 -43.52 9.39
N SER A 115 1.02 -42.93 10.59
CA SER A 115 0.51 -41.58 10.78
C SER A 115 1.52 -40.52 10.32
N ARG A 116 1.04 -39.50 9.60
CA ARG A 116 1.83 -38.33 9.15
C ARG A 116 1.69 -37.15 10.11
N ARG A 117 1.86 -37.38 11.42
CA ARG A 117 1.91 -36.28 12.40
C ARG A 117 3.18 -35.46 12.18
N GLY A 118 3.05 -34.13 12.12
CA GLY A 118 4.19 -33.23 11.99
C GLY A 118 4.93 -33.10 13.32
N ALA A 119 6.26 -33.03 13.27
CA ALA A 119 7.13 -32.80 14.43
C ALA A 119 7.92 -31.47 14.29
N SER A 120 7.40 -30.55 13.49
CA SER A 120 8.02 -29.23 13.29
C SER A 120 7.55 -28.31 14.42
N THR A 121 8.48 -27.63 15.07
CA THR A 121 8.23 -26.60 16.09
C THR A 121 7.96 -25.25 15.45
N ILE A 122 7.44 -24.29 16.22
CA ILE A 122 7.28 -22.90 15.78
C ILE A 122 8.62 -22.33 15.31
N SER A 123 9.70 -22.59 16.04
CA SER A 123 11.06 -22.14 15.71
C SER A 123 11.58 -22.72 14.38
N MET A 124 11.24 -23.98 14.07
CA MET A 124 11.56 -24.59 12.76
C MET A 124 10.76 -23.97 11.61
N GLN A 125 9.48 -23.69 11.83
CA GLN A 125 8.64 -23.02 10.84
C GLN A 125 9.12 -21.59 10.60
N LEU A 126 9.43 -20.83 11.65
CA LEU A 126 10.01 -19.50 11.57
C LEU A 126 11.34 -19.52 10.80
N ALA A 127 12.22 -20.47 11.10
CA ALA A 127 13.48 -20.63 10.36
C ALA A 127 13.26 -20.78 8.85
N ALA A 128 12.22 -21.51 8.43
CA ALA A 128 11.87 -21.65 7.02
C ALA A 128 11.34 -20.36 6.40
N LEU A 129 10.69 -19.50 7.18
CA LEU A 129 10.16 -18.19 6.75
C LEU A 129 11.25 -17.13 6.60
N VAL A 130 12.25 -17.11 7.50
CA VAL A 130 13.31 -16.07 7.50
C VAL A 130 14.57 -16.49 6.74
N GLY A 131 14.86 -17.78 6.64
CA GLY A 131 16.08 -18.27 5.98
C GLY A 131 15.93 -18.36 4.47
N SER A 132 16.65 -17.51 3.75
CA SER A 132 16.74 -17.57 2.28
C SER A 132 17.17 -18.96 1.81
N GLY A 133 16.33 -19.62 1.00
CA GLY A 133 16.62 -20.96 0.45
C GLY A 133 16.24 -22.15 1.36
N LEU A 134 15.76 -21.94 2.58
CA LEU A 134 15.20 -23.02 3.43
C LEU A 134 13.78 -23.46 3.00
N SER A 135 13.16 -22.70 2.10
CA SER A 135 11.87 -22.97 1.47
C SER A 135 11.96 -23.45 0.00
N ARG A 136 13.13 -23.35 -0.66
CA ARG A 136 13.31 -23.77 -2.07
C ARG A 136 13.42 -25.29 -2.20
N ARG A 137 12.82 -25.83 -3.26
CA ARG A 137 12.56 -27.26 -3.49
C ARG A 137 13.76 -28.03 -4.08
N ASP A 138 14.92 -27.39 -4.18
CA ASP A 138 16.08 -27.87 -4.97
C ASP A 138 17.08 -28.77 -4.20
N SER A 139 16.75 -29.21 -2.98
CA SER A 139 17.64 -30.06 -2.16
C SER A 139 16.92 -31.26 -1.56
N SER A 140 17.65 -32.36 -1.29
CA SER A 140 17.08 -33.55 -0.66
C SER A 140 16.33 -33.19 0.63
N ASP A 141 15.10 -33.69 0.79
CA ASP A 141 14.19 -33.32 1.89
C ASP A 141 14.80 -33.50 3.28
N LEU A 142 15.70 -34.48 3.44
CA LEU A 142 16.43 -34.75 4.68
C LEU A 142 17.46 -33.66 5.01
N LEU A 143 18.30 -33.25 4.06
CA LEU A 143 19.29 -32.19 4.28
C LEU A 143 18.62 -30.86 4.58
N ARG A 144 17.52 -30.53 3.89
CA ARG A 144 16.72 -29.32 4.14
C ARG A 144 16.17 -29.31 5.57
N LYS A 145 15.61 -30.45 6.02
CA LYS A 145 15.06 -30.56 7.39
C LYS A 145 16.15 -30.48 8.46
N LEU A 146 17.34 -31.04 8.22
CA LEU A 146 18.49 -30.89 9.11
C LEU A 146 18.99 -29.44 9.18
N ARG A 147 19.04 -28.73 8.04
CA ARG A 147 19.36 -27.30 8.01
C ARG A 147 18.33 -26.47 8.79
N GLN A 148 17.04 -26.78 8.67
CA GLN A 148 15.98 -26.15 9.47
C GLN A 148 16.14 -26.41 10.97
N ILE A 149 16.52 -27.63 11.38
CA ILE A 149 16.79 -27.96 12.80
C ILE A 149 17.96 -27.13 13.35
N ARG A 150 19.08 -27.03 12.60
CA ARG A 150 20.23 -26.23 13.02
C ARG A 150 19.90 -24.73 13.02
N ALA A 151 19.11 -24.26 12.05
CA ALA A 151 18.63 -22.89 12.00
C ALA A 151 17.72 -22.55 13.18
N ALA A 152 16.76 -23.41 13.51
CA ALA A 152 15.86 -23.22 14.66
C ALA A 152 16.64 -23.08 15.98
N ARG A 153 17.67 -23.92 16.19
CA ARG A 153 18.55 -23.81 17.35
C ARG A 153 19.36 -22.51 17.38
N ALA A 154 19.83 -22.03 16.23
CA ALA A 154 20.56 -20.77 16.14
C ALA A 154 19.66 -19.54 16.41
N ILE A 155 18.41 -19.58 15.92
CA ILE A 155 17.39 -18.58 16.28
C ILE A 155 17.17 -18.60 17.80
N GLU A 156 16.94 -19.77 18.39
CA GLU A 156 16.66 -19.91 19.83
C GLU A 156 17.83 -19.57 20.75
N SER A 157 19.07 -19.58 20.24
CA SER A 157 20.22 -19.09 21.01
C SER A 157 20.36 -17.57 21.00
N SER A 158 19.66 -16.87 20.11
CA SER A 158 19.82 -15.42 19.91
C SER A 158 18.52 -14.61 20.07
N TRP A 159 17.35 -15.25 19.96
CA TRP A 159 16.03 -14.63 20.08
C TRP A 159 15.31 -15.20 21.30
N SER A 160 14.55 -14.36 21.98
CA SER A 160 13.62 -14.78 23.04
C SER A 160 12.40 -15.51 22.48
N LYS A 161 11.68 -16.24 23.35
CA LYS A 161 10.44 -16.94 22.97
C LYS A 161 9.37 -16.00 22.44
N ASP A 162 9.28 -14.81 23.03
CA ASP A 162 8.30 -13.81 22.65
C ASP A 162 8.65 -13.20 21.28
N GLU A 163 9.93 -12.92 21.01
CA GLU A 163 10.39 -12.47 19.68
C GLU A 163 10.13 -13.52 18.58
N ILE A 164 10.38 -14.80 18.89
CA ILE A 164 10.11 -15.92 17.97
C ILE A 164 8.61 -15.99 17.65
N LEU A 165 7.76 -15.92 18.67
CA LEU A 165 6.32 -15.98 18.49
C LEU A 165 5.78 -14.74 17.76
N GLU A 166 6.26 -13.55 18.10
CA GLU A 166 5.92 -12.29 17.44
C GLU A 166 6.23 -12.36 15.94
N ALA A 167 7.46 -12.75 15.59
CA ALA A 167 7.88 -12.84 14.21
C ALA A 167 7.11 -13.93 13.46
N TYR A 168 6.88 -15.08 14.09
CA TYR A 168 6.10 -16.15 13.49
C TYR A 168 4.67 -15.69 13.16
N LEU A 169 3.99 -15.04 14.10
CA LEU A 169 2.62 -14.54 13.91
C LEU A 169 2.53 -13.46 12.84
N ASN A 170 3.56 -12.65 12.63
CA ASN A 170 3.58 -11.62 11.58
C ASN A 170 3.98 -12.16 10.19
N LEU A 171 4.74 -13.25 10.12
CA LEU A 171 5.27 -13.78 8.86
C LEU A 171 4.46 -14.95 8.30
N ALA A 172 3.72 -15.69 9.14
CA ALA A 172 2.95 -16.85 8.73
C ALA A 172 1.77 -16.50 7.81
N SER A 173 1.43 -17.42 6.90
CA SER A 173 0.23 -17.32 6.07
C SER A 173 -0.95 -17.98 6.78
N PHE A 174 -2.09 -17.29 6.82
CA PHE A 174 -3.31 -17.79 7.47
C PHE A 174 -4.34 -18.30 6.46
N ARG A 175 -4.61 -17.57 5.37
CA ARG A 175 -5.59 -17.97 4.36
C ARG A 175 -5.39 -17.20 3.07
N GLY A 176 -5.29 -17.89 1.94
CA GLY A 176 -5.11 -17.25 0.64
C GLY A 176 -3.90 -16.31 0.66
N GLU A 177 -4.14 -15.03 0.40
CA GLU A 177 -3.10 -13.98 0.43
C GLU A 177 -2.83 -13.40 1.83
N LEU A 178 -3.64 -13.70 2.84
CA LEU A 178 -3.49 -13.12 4.18
C LEU A 178 -2.24 -13.63 4.88
N ARG A 179 -1.28 -12.71 5.10
CA ARG A 179 -0.02 -12.95 5.78
C ARG A 179 0.08 -12.07 7.03
N GLY A 180 0.37 -12.71 8.15
CA GLY A 180 0.47 -12.05 9.44
C GLY A 180 -0.86 -11.93 10.18
N VAL A 181 -0.78 -11.93 11.51
CA VAL A 181 -1.94 -11.90 12.41
C VAL A 181 -2.82 -10.67 12.21
N GLY A 182 -2.22 -9.50 11.92
CA GLY A 182 -2.98 -8.27 11.64
C GLY A 182 -3.89 -8.42 10.42
N ALA A 183 -3.35 -8.91 9.31
CA ALA A 183 -4.12 -9.16 8.09
C ALA A 183 -5.18 -10.25 8.30
N ALA A 184 -4.84 -11.31 9.03
CA ALA A 184 -5.75 -12.42 9.33
C ALA A 184 -6.94 -11.99 10.20
N ALA A 185 -6.69 -11.25 11.29
CA ALA A 185 -7.71 -10.76 12.21
C ALA A 185 -8.70 -9.82 11.49
N ARG A 186 -8.17 -8.85 10.73
CA ARG A 186 -8.99 -7.88 10.01
C ARG A 186 -9.72 -8.52 8.83
N GLY A 187 -9.04 -9.33 8.03
CA GLY A 187 -9.59 -9.91 6.81
C GLY A 187 -10.58 -11.05 7.00
N LEU A 188 -10.55 -11.76 8.14
CA LEU A 188 -11.47 -12.86 8.44
C LEU A 188 -12.57 -12.49 9.44
N PHE A 189 -12.32 -11.52 10.33
CA PHE A 189 -13.22 -11.22 11.45
C PHE A 189 -13.54 -9.73 11.62
N GLU A 190 -12.96 -8.83 10.84
CA GLU A 190 -13.10 -7.38 10.99
C GLU A 190 -12.70 -6.89 12.39
N ARG A 191 -11.67 -7.52 12.98
CA ARG A 191 -11.18 -7.22 14.33
C ARG A 191 -9.69 -6.88 14.36
N SER A 192 -9.28 -6.18 15.41
CA SER A 192 -7.86 -6.03 15.74
C SER A 192 -7.32 -7.31 16.39
N PRO A 193 -6.01 -7.59 16.29
CA PRO A 193 -5.38 -8.74 16.96
C PRO A 193 -5.63 -8.82 18.47
N ALA A 194 -5.77 -7.66 19.13
CA ALA A 194 -6.08 -7.55 20.56
C ALA A 194 -7.52 -7.98 20.89
N ALA A 195 -8.47 -7.76 19.97
CA ALA A 195 -9.90 -7.97 20.20
C ALA A 195 -10.40 -9.38 19.80
N LEU A 196 -9.48 -10.29 19.46
CA LEU A 196 -9.82 -11.66 19.08
C LEU A 196 -10.29 -12.47 20.30
N GLY A 197 -11.47 -13.06 20.18
CA GLY A 197 -12.03 -13.98 21.17
C GLY A 197 -11.48 -15.41 21.03
N GLY A 198 -11.82 -16.29 21.96
CA GLY A 198 -11.33 -17.67 21.99
C GLY A 198 -11.71 -18.50 20.77
N ALA A 199 -12.96 -18.37 20.28
CA ALA A 199 -13.39 -19.06 19.06
C ALA A 199 -12.58 -18.61 17.84
N GLU A 200 -12.36 -17.31 17.67
CA GLU A 200 -11.60 -16.73 16.55
C GLU A 200 -10.11 -17.12 16.64
N ALA A 201 -9.55 -17.11 17.85
CA ALA A 201 -8.21 -17.60 18.14
C ALA A 201 -8.02 -19.06 17.71
N ALA A 202 -8.99 -19.93 18.05
CA ALA A 202 -8.96 -21.34 17.65
C ALA A 202 -9.02 -21.51 16.12
N VAL A 203 -9.81 -20.68 15.42
CA VAL A 203 -9.86 -20.68 13.95
C VAL A 203 -8.51 -20.28 13.34
N LEU A 204 -7.91 -19.18 13.80
CA LEU A 204 -6.60 -18.72 13.30
C LEU A 204 -5.49 -19.75 13.55
N ALA A 205 -5.44 -20.33 14.75
CA ALA A 205 -4.48 -21.37 15.07
C ALA A 205 -4.68 -22.65 14.25
N ALA A 206 -5.94 -23.01 13.93
CA ALA A 206 -6.25 -24.15 13.07
C ALA A 206 -5.82 -23.95 11.60
N LEU A 207 -5.77 -22.69 11.15
CA LEU A 207 -5.38 -22.30 9.80
C LEU A 207 -3.86 -22.42 9.57
N LEU A 208 -3.03 -22.10 10.57
CA LEU A 208 -1.55 -22.10 10.44
C LEU A 208 -1.00 -23.42 9.88
N ARG A 209 -1.53 -24.56 10.35
CA ARG A 209 -1.11 -25.89 9.88
C ARG A 209 -1.41 -26.15 8.41
N ALA A 210 -2.53 -25.64 7.89
CA ALA A 210 -2.94 -25.81 6.49
C ALA A 210 -3.87 -24.67 6.06
N PRO A 211 -3.29 -23.52 5.65
CA PRO A 211 -4.04 -22.28 5.40
C PRO A 211 -5.20 -22.44 4.41
N ASN A 212 -4.97 -23.25 3.38
CA ASN A 212 -5.91 -23.47 2.29
C ASN A 212 -6.67 -24.80 2.40
N ALA A 213 -6.78 -25.37 3.61
CA ALA A 213 -7.61 -26.55 3.83
C ALA A 213 -9.11 -26.25 3.59
N PRO A 214 -9.91 -27.27 3.20
CA PRO A 214 -11.36 -27.13 3.07
C PRO A 214 -11.99 -26.62 4.38
N VAL A 215 -13.06 -25.82 4.25
CA VAL A 215 -13.72 -25.13 5.38
C VAL A 215 -14.06 -26.10 6.51
N GLU A 216 -14.71 -27.23 6.20
CA GLU A 216 -15.11 -28.22 7.21
C GLU A 216 -13.91 -28.84 7.95
N ARG A 217 -12.76 -28.97 7.29
CA ARG A 217 -11.54 -29.47 7.93
C ARG A 217 -10.96 -28.43 8.89
N VAL A 218 -11.07 -27.14 8.57
CA VAL A 218 -10.66 -26.06 9.48
C VAL A 218 -11.64 -25.98 10.65
N ALA A 219 -12.95 -26.05 10.40
CA ALA A 219 -13.98 -26.02 11.43
C ALA A 219 -13.81 -27.15 12.46
N ALA A 220 -13.60 -28.40 12.00
CA ALA A 220 -13.36 -29.53 12.89
C ALA A 220 -12.09 -29.37 13.75
N ARG A 221 -11.02 -28.77 13.18
CA ARG A 221 -9.79 -28.49 13.92
C ARG A 221 -9.98 -27.37 14.94
N ALA A 222 -10.67 -26.30 14.56
CA ALA A 222 -10.97 -25.19 15.45
C ALA A 222 -11.82 -25.65 16.64
N ALA A 223 -12.84 -26.48 16.39
CA ALA A 223 -13.67 -27.10 17.43
C ALA A 223 -12.85 -27.97 18.39
N ALA A 224 -12.03 -28.86 17.85
CA ALA A 224 -11.19 -29.73 18.67
C ALA A 224 -10.17 -28.93 19.49
N LEU A 225 -9.59 -27.89 18.90
CA LEU A 225 -8.64 -27.01 19.58
C LEU A 225 -9.35 -26.25 20.72
N ALA A 226 -10.46 -25.57 20.42
CA ALA A 226 -11.24 -24.80 21.38
C ALA A 226 -11.65 -25.63 22.60
N ALA A 227 -12.12 -26.87 22.38
CA ALA A 227 -12.47 -27.81 23.46
C ALA A 227 -11.25 -28.25 24.27
N SER A 228 -10.11 -28.52 23.62
CA SER A 228 -8.90 -28.98 24.30
C SER A 228 -8.18 -27.91 25.13
N THR A 229 -8.45 -26.64 24.84
CA THR A 229 -7.80 -25.48 25.48
C THR A 229 -8.76 -24.66 26.34
N ASP A 230 -10.03 -25.07 26.44
CA ASP A 230 -11.09 -24.33 27.14
C ASP A 230 -11.19 -22.85 26.72
N LEU A 231 -10.98 -22.58 25.42
CA LEU A 231 -10.98 -21.20 24.89
C LEU A 231 -12.39 -20.74 24.48
N ALA A 232 -13.23 -21.66 24.02
CA ALA A 232 -14.60 -21.43 23.59
C ALA A 232 -15.32 -22.77 23.43
N ALA A 233 -16.65 -22.72 23.27
CA ALA A 233 -17.42 -23.90 22.92
C ALA A 233 -17.01 -24.44 21.53
N ALA A 234 -16.93 -25.76 21.41
CA ALA A 234 -16.52 -26.43 20.17
C ALA A 234 -17.40 -26.03 18.97
N ASP A 235 -18.72 -26.00 19.18
CA ASP A 235 -19.71 -25.63 18.16
C ASP A 235 -19.60 -24.16 17.75
N GLU A 236 -19.27 -23.27 18.70
CA GLU A 236 -19.03 -21.86 18.43
C GLU A 236 -17.82 -21.68 17.50
N ALA A 237 -16.70 -22.34 17.81
CA ALA A 237 -15.49 -22.27 16.99
C ALA A 237 -15.70 -22.85 15.58
N ALA A 238 -16.43 -23.97 15.45
CA ALA A 238 -16.79 -24.54 14.15
C ALA A 238 -17.69 -23.60 13.34
N SER A 239 -18.72 -23.03 13.96
CA SER A 239 -19.63 -22.08 13.33
C SER A 239 -18.88 -20.83 12.87
N ARG A 240 -17.99 -20.29 13.72
CA ARG A 240 -17.15 -19.14 13.39
C ARG A 240 -16.24 -19.41 12.20
N ALA A 241 -15.62 -20.59 12.13
CA ALA A 241 -14.81 -21.01 10.98
C ALA A 241 -15.62 -21.06 9.69
N ARG A 242 -16.81 -21.68 9.71
CA ARG A 242 -17.68 -21.77 8.53
C ARG A 242 -18.09 -20.40 8.02
N ARG A 243 -18.48 -19.49 8.92
CA ARG A 243 -18.85 -18.12 8.57
C ARG A 243 -17.68 -17.30 8.02
N ALA A 244 -16.51 -17.38 8.65
CA ALA A 244 -15.36 -16.58 8.23
C ALA A 244 -14.74 -17.06 6.91
N LEU A 245 -14.91 -18.33 6.55
CA LEU A 245 -14.30 -18.93 5.37
C LEU A 245 -15.27 -19.19 4.22
N SER A 246 -16.56 -18.86 4.39
CA SER A 246 -17.58 -18.96 3.33
C SER A 246 -17.45 -17.85 2.29
N THR A 247 -16.81 -16.73 2.64
CA THR A 247 -16.49 -15.63 1.74
C THR A 247 -14.98 -15.54 1.53
N PRO A 248 -14.52 -15.11 0.34
CA PRO A 248 -13.12 -14.77 0.17
C PRO A 248 -12.72 -13.69 1.18
N PRO A 249 -11.59 -13.85 1.89
CA PRO A 249 -11.14 -12.83 2.83
C PRO A 249 -10.95 -11.49 2.13
N GLY A 250 -11.59 -10.45 2.66
CA GLY A 250 -11.54 -9.10 2.12
C GLY A 250 -10.88 -8.15 3.11
N LEU A 251 -9.86 -7.44 2.66
CA LEU A 251 -9.30 -6.29 3.38
C LEU A 251 -9.71 -5.04 2.59
N ALA A 252 -10.91 -4.53 2.87
CA ALA A 252 -11.30 -3.22 2.39
C ALA A 252 -10.41 -2.16 3.07
N PRO A 253 -10.02 -1.08 2.35
CA PRO A 253 -9.31 0.01 2.98
C PRO A 253 -10.19 0.63 4.07
N ALA A 254 -9.64 0.82 5.26
CA ALA A 254 -10.39 1.42 6.38
C ALA A 254 -10.86 2.84 6.05
N VAL A 255 -10.04 3.60 5.32
CA VAL A 255 -10.35 4.94 4.81
C VAL A 255 -9.84 5.05 3.38
N ALA A 256 -10.60 5.72 2.51
CA ALA A 256 -10.27 5.84 1.09
C ALA A 256 -10.55 7.23 0.48
N ILE A 257 -10.26 8.32 1.20
CA ILE A 257 -10.65 9.69 0.78
C ILE A 257 -9.65 10.40 -0.16
N ALA A 258 -8.45 9.84 -0.37
CA ALA A 258 -7.46 10.42 -1.29
C ALA A 258 -6.84 9.40 -2.28
N PRO A 259 -7.63 8.70 -3.13
CA PRO A 259 -7.15 7.60 -3.97
C PRO A 259 -6.09 7.98 -5.00
N HIS A 260 -6.22 9.14 -5.65
CA HIS A 260 -5.26 9.61 -6.66
C HIS A 260 -3.92 9.99 -6.02
N LEU A 261 -3.97 10.72 -4.90
CA LEU A 261 -2.77 11.08 -4.16
C LEU A 261 -2.10 9.85 -3.56
N ALA A 262 -2.88 8.89 -3.03
CA ALA A 262 -2.35 7.61 -2.57
C ALA A 262 -1.71 6.81 -3.70
N THR A 263 -2.31 6.79 -4.90
CA THR A 263 -1.74 6.19 -6.12
C THR A 263 -0.38 6.80 -6.48
N ARG A 264 -0.25 8.11 -6.29
CA ARG A 264 0.97 8.87 -6.59
C ARG A 264 2.09 8.66 -5.56
N LEU A 265 1.76 8.69 -4.28
CA LEU A 265 2.77 8.78 -3.20
C LEU A 265 3.15 7.44 -2.59
N LEU A 266 2.23 6.48 -2.57
CA LEU A 266 2.51 5.15 -2.04
C LEU A 266 3.13 4.31 -3.16
N ALA A 267 4.25 3.65 -2.90
CA ALA A 267 4.95 2.85 -3.91
C ALA A 267 5.38 1.50 -3.31
N PRO A 268 5.48 0.43 -4.12
CA PRO A 268 6.05 -0.83 -3.66
C PRO A 268 7.47 -0.62 -3.10
N GLY A 269 7.75 -1.16 -1.92
CA GLY A 269 9.03 -0.95 -1.23
C GLY A 269 9.17 0.39 -0.49
N GLY A 270 8.17 1.26 -0.58
CA GLY A 270 8.06 2.46 0.25
C GLY A 270 7.49 2.17 1.64
N GLY A 271 7.46 3.21 2.47
CA GLY A 271 6.78 3.20 3.76
C GLY A 271 5.48 4.00 3.74
N ASP A 272 4.86 4.12 4.91
CA ASP A 272 3.76 5.06 5.11
C ASP A 272 4.20 6.50 4.83
N VAL A 273 3.29 7.32 4.32
CA VAL A 273 3.58 8.71 3.91
C VAL A 273 2.69 9.67 4.67
N ARG A 274 3.29 10.72 5.27
CA ARG A 274 2.59 11.87 5.82
C ARG A 274 2.59 13.02 4.81
N THR A 275 1.47 13.70 4.67
CA THR A 275 1.28 14.77 3.68
C THR A 275 0.91 16.10 4.33
N THR A 276 0.82 17.16 3.51
CA THR A 276 0.27 18.46 3.91
C THR A 276 -1.26 18.51 3.85
N ILE A 277 -1.93 17.46 3.35
CA ILE A 277 -3.39 17.44 3.23
C ILE A 277 -4.02 17.62 4.62
N ASP A 278 -5.06 18.45 4.72
CA ASP A 278 -5.92 18.52 5.91
C ASP A 278 -7.16 17.67 5.66
N ALA A 279 -7.40 16.68 6.53
CA ALA A 279 -8.48 15.72 6.33
C ALA A 279 -9.88 16.38 6.27
N ASN A 280 -10.08 17.50 6.97
CA ASN A 280 -11.36 18.22 6.93
C ASN A 280 -11.53 18.98 5.61
N VAL A 281 -10.48 19.64 5.13
CA VAL A 281 -10.49 20.32 3.82
C VAL A 281 -10.68 19.30 2.69
N GLN A 282 -10.02 18.14 2.77
CA GLN A 282 -10.17 17.04 1.81
C GLN A 282 -11.63 16.56 1.74
N ARG A 283 -12.27 16.30 2.89
CA ARG A 283 -13.68 15.87 2.94
C ARG A 283 -14.63 16.93 2.42
N LEU A 284 -14.38 18.20 2.75
CA LEU A 284 -15.15 19.33 2.24
C LEU A 284 -15.05 19.43 0.72
N ALA A 285 -13.84 19.33 0.15
CA ALA A 285 -13.60 19.36 -1.29
C ALA A 285 -14.31 18.20 -2.02
N ILE A 286 -14.25 16.98 -1.46
CA ILE A 286 -14.98 15.82 -2.01
C ILE A 286 -16.49 16.09 -2.03
N ARG A 287 -17.04 16.59 -0.91
CA ARG A 287 -18.47 16.88 -0.80
C ARG A 287 -18.91 17.94 -1.80
N ALA A 288 -18.21 19.08 -1.81
CA ALA A 288 -18.51 20.19 -2.71
C ALA A 288 -18.44 19.77 -4.19
N LEU A 289 -17.42 18.99 -4.57
CA LEU A 289 -17.31 18.46 -5.93
C LEU A 289 -18.52 17.58 -6.27
N ARG A 290 -18.87 16.63 -5.40
CA ARG A 290 -20.00 15.72 -5.65
C ARG A 290 -21.31 16.48 -5.79
N GLU A 291 -21.61 17.41 -4.89
CA GLU A 291 -22.80 18.26 -4.95
C GLU A 291 -22.86 19.03 -6.27
N GLN A 292 -21.73 19.58 -6.71
CA GLN A 292 -21.65 20.31 -7.98
C GLN A 292 -21.89 19.39 -9.19
N ILE A 293 -21.28 18.21 -9.24
CA ILE A 293 -21.47 17.25 -10.35
C ILE A 293 -22.93 16.80 -10.44
N VAL A 294 -23.57 16.50 -9.31
CA VAL A 294 -24.99 16.14 -9.28
C VAL A 294 -25.85 17.29 -9.79
N SER A 295 -25.59 18.53 -9.37
CA SER A 295 -26.36 19.71 -9.82
C SER A 295 -26.21 20.00 -11.33
N LEU A 296 -25.14 19.53 -11.96
CA LEU A 296 -24.83 19.76 -13.37
C LEU A 296 -25.07 18.53 -14.26
N ALA A 297 -25.66 17.46 -13.72
CA ALA A 297 -25.88 16.20 -14.44
C ALA A 297 -26.67 16.41 -15.74
N ASP A 298 -27.71 17.26 -15.71
CA ASP A 298 -28.54 17.59 -16.88
C ASP A 298 -27.81 18.43 -17.94
N ARG A 299 -26.64 18.97 -17.61
CA ARG A 299 -25.77 19.73 -18.53
C ARG A 299 -24.64 18.88 -19.11
N ASN A 300 -24.76 17.55 -19.01
CA ASN A 300 -23.79 16.58 -19.47
C ASN A 300 -22.39 16.72 -18.81
N VAL A 301 -22.35 17.25 -17.58
CA VAL A 301 -21.14 17.26 -16.75
C VAL A 301 -21.09 15.96 -15.97
N ARG A 302 -20.01 15.19 -16.14
CA ARG A 302 -19.89 13.82 -15.60
C ARG A 302 -18.71 13.61 -14.67
N ASP A 303 -17.85 14.60 -14.50
CA ASP A 303 -16.67 14.50 -13.65
C ASP A 303 -16.10 15.89 -13.33
N GLY A 304 -15.18 15.96 -12.37
CA GLY A 304 -14.42 17.16 -12.05
C GLY A 304 -13.27 16.84 -11.09
N ALA A 305 -12.41 17.85 -10.86
CA ALA A 305 -11.27 17.74 -9.96
C ALA A 305 -11.14 19.01 -9.12
N VAL A 306 -10.59 18.88 -7.92
CA VAL A 306 -10.37 19.99 -6.98
C VAL A 306 -8.97 19.88 -6.40
N LEU A 307 -8.22 20.98 -6.45
CA LEU A 307 -6.96 21.18 -5.76
C LEU A 307 -7.12 22.41 -4.87
N VAL A 308 -6.80 22.27 -3.58
CA VAL A 308 -6.80 23.40 -2.64
C VAL A 308 -5.37 23.63 -2.19
N VAL A 309 -4.90 24.87 -2.32
CA VAL A 309 -3.53 25.28 -1.98
C VAL A 309 -3.59 26.45 -1.00
N GLU A 310 -2.73 26.43 0.00
CA GLU A 310 -2.52 27.56 0.90
C GLU A 310 -1.62 28.60 0.20
N ASN A 311 -2.12 29.83 0.04
CA ASN A 311 -1.45 30.84 -0.80
C ASN A 311 -0.06 31.26 -0.29
N GLU A 312 0.13 31.33 1.02
CA GLU A 312 1.39 31.81 1.61
C GLU A 312 2.51 30.77 1.52
N THR A 313 2.18 29.51 1.79
CA THR A 313 3.15 28.42 1.89
C THR A 313 3.27 27.59 0.60
N GLY A 314 2.26 27.62 -0.26
CA GLY A 314 2.11 26.72 -1.39
C GLY A 314 1.74 25.29 -0.99
N GLU A 315 1.42 25.03 0.29
CA GLU A 315 1.04 23.70 0.75
C GLU A 315 -0.29 23.25 0.14
N VAL A 316 -0.33 22.00 -0.31
CA VAL A 316 -1.57 21.40 -0.80
C VAL A 316 -2.40 20.91 0.39
N LEU A 317 -3.61 21.46 0.54
CA LEU A 317 -4.55 21.14 1.61
C LEU A 317 -5.57 20.07 1.23
N ALA A 318 -5.91 19.97 -0.07
CA ALA A 318 -6.79 18.92 -0.59
C ALA A 318 -6.43 18.57 -2.04
N TRP A 319 -6.58 17.28 -2.38
CA TRP A 319 -6.33 16.70 -3.70
C TRP A 319 -7.47 15.73 -4.06
N VAL A 320 -8.37 16.16 -4.95
CA VAL A 320 -9.50 15.36 -5.42
C VAL A 320 -9.40 15.22 -6.93
N GLY A 321 -8.96 14.06 -7.39
CA GLY A 321 -8.71 13.81 -8.83
C GLY A 321 -9.94 13.51 -9.66
N SER A 322 -11.04 13.02 -9.06
CA SER A 322 -12.29 12.72 -9.77
C SER A 322 -13.48 12.76 -8.80
N SER A 323 -14.70 12.75 -9.35
CA SER A 323 -15.94 12.61 -8.58
C SER A 323 -16.27 11.16 -8.17
N ALA A 324 -15.28 10.26 -8.19
CA ALA A 324 -15.39 8.85 -7.80
C ALA A 324 -16.49 8.10 -8.55
N ASP A 325 -17.45 7.48 -7.86
CA ASP A 325 -18.56 6.69 -8.43
C ASP A 325 -19.43 7.45 -9.44
N LEU A 326 -19.41 8.78 -9.44
CA LEU A 326 -20.12 9.60 -10.43
C LEU A 326 -19.35 9.73 -11.76
N SER A 327 -18.02 9.51 -11.73
CA SER A 327 -17.15 9.66 -12.89
C SER A 327 -17.20 8.43 -13.80
N PRO A 328 -17.26 8.59 -15.14
CA PRO A 328 -17.06 7.50 -16.08
C PRO A 328 -15.59 7.03 -16.14
N ALA A 329 -14.65 7.81 -15.62
CA ALA A 329 -13.22 7.53 -15.63
C ALA A 329 -12.60 7.80 -14.25
N PRO A 330 -13.05 7.12 -13.18
CA PRO A 330 -12.76 7.48 -11.79
C PRO A 330 -11.28 7.33 -11.40
N LEU A 331 -10.49 6.63 -12.22
CA LEU A 331 -9.05 6.40 -12.03
C LEU A 331 -8.17 7.49 -12.66
N VAL A 332 -8.75 8.39 -13.47
CA VAL A 332 -8.02 9.49 -14.09
C VAL A 332 -7.86 10.60 -13.06
N ASP A 333 -6.60 10.91 -12.72
CA ASP A 333 -6.28 12.03 -11.84
C ASP A 333 -6.45 13.37 -12.57
N GLY A 334 -7.65 13.93 -12.49
CA GLY A 334 -8.03 15.21 -13.10
C GLY A 334 -7.20 16.41 -12.65
N VAL A 335 -6.56 16.35 -11.48
CA VAL A 335 -5.62 17.39 -11.02
C VAL A 335 -4.37 17.45 -11.90
N ARG A 336 -3.93 16.30 -12.45
CA ARG A 336 -2.76 16.22 -13.35
C ARG A 336 -3.14 16.08 -14.82
N ALA A 337 -4.38 15.73 -15.11
CA ALA A 337 -4.83 15.56 -16.48
C ALA A 337 -4.74 16.90 -17.22
N ARG A 338 -3.97 16.92 -18.32
CA ARG A 338 -3.81 18.12 -19.13
C ARG A 338 -5.12 18.48 -19.82
N ARG A 339 -5.48 19.76 -19.72
CA ARG A 339 -6.65 20.37 -20.38
C ARG A 339 -6.24 21.76 -20.88
N GLN A 340 -6.98 22.28 -21.84
CA GLN A 340 -6.84 23.68 -22.22
C GLN A 340 -7.22 24.56 -21.03
N ALA A 341 -6.33 25.46 -20.63
CA ALA A 341 -6.55 26.38 -19.51
C ALA A 341 -7.63 27.42 -19.84
N GLY A 342 -7.75 27.77 -21.12
CA GLY A 342 -8.72 28.73 -21.61
C GLY A 342 -8.53 30.12 -21.01
N SER A 343 -9.65 30.81 -20.80
CA SER A 343 -9.71 32.16 -20.20
C SER A 343 -9.08 32.30 -18.81
N THR A 344 -8.74 31.20 -18.13
CA THR A 344 -8.02 31.26 -16.83
C THR A 344 -6.61 31.83 -16.95
N LEU A 345 -6.06 31.97 -18.17
CA LEU A 345 -4.77 32.61 -18.41
C LEU A 345 -4.83 34.15 -18.54
N LYS A 346 -6.01 34.73 -18.75
CA LYS A 346 -6.18 36.19 -18.92
C LYS A 346 -5.64 37.01 -17.75
N PRO A 347 -5.80 36.63 -16.46
CA PRO A 347 -5.24 37.41 -15.35
C PRO A 347 -3.74 37.64 -15.48
N PHE A 348 -2.96 36.63 -15.91
CA PHE A 348 -1.52 36.76 -16.11
C PHE A 348 -1.17 37.72 -17.27
N LEU A 349 -1.98 37.69 -18.33
CA LEU A 349 -1.82 38.59 -19.48
C LEU A 349 -2.05 40.05 -19.09
N TYR A 350 -3.16 40.33 -18.38
CA TYR A 350 -3.47 41.68 -17.92
C TYR A 350 -2.47 42.16 -16.86
N ALA A 351 -2.03 41.28 -15.95
CA ALA A 351 -0.98 41.60 -14.99
C ALA A 351 0.30 42.04 -15.70
N LEU A 352 0.74 41.31 -16.74
CA LEU A 352 1.92 41.67 -17.52
C LEU A 352 1.76 43.03 -18.23
N ALA A 353 0.57 43.35 -18.75
CA ALA A 353 0.29 44.65 -19.36
C ALA A 353 0.35 45.81 -18.34
N PHE A 354 -0.17 45.59 -17.14
CA PHE A 354 -0.16 46.57 -16.05
C PHE A 354 1.25 46.78 -15.48
N GLU A 355 2.02 45.71 -15.30
CA GLU A 355 3.43 45.76 -14.86
C GLU A 355 4.30 46.52 -15.86
N ALA A 356 4.08 46.29 -17.15
CA ALA A 356 4.75 47.01 -18.23
C ALA A 356 4.24 48.46 -18.40
N ARG A 357 3.26 48.90 -17.58
CA ARG A 357 2.61 50.22 -17.64
C ARG A 357 2.00 50.54 -19.02
N LEU A 358 1.68 49.51 -19.79
CA LEU A 358 1.01 49.64 -21.09
C LEU A 358 -0.47 49.94 -20.91
N LEU A 359 -1.04 49.47 -19.79
CA LEU A 359 -2.43 49.71 -19.42
C LEU A 359 -2.52 50.02 -17.92
N THR A 360 -3.64 50.63 -17.54
CA THR A 360 -4.13 50.70 -16.16
C THR A 360 -5.49 50.01 -16.08
N PRO A 361 -6.00 49.71 -14.88
CA PRO A 361 -7.36 49.20 -14.73
C PRO A 361 -8.45 50.11 -15.32
N ALA A 362 -8.16 51.37 -15.61
CA ALA A 362 -9.07 52.34 -16.22
C ALA A 362 -8.84 52.59 -17.72
N SER A 363 -7.77 52.07 -18.31
CA SER A 363 -7.54 52.16 -19.75
C SER A 363 -8.71 51.54 -20.52
N LEU A 364 -9.18 52.24 -21.55
CA LEU A 364 -10.25 51.76 -22.42
C LEU A 364 -9.68 50.77 -23.45
N LEU A 365 -10.33 49.62 -23.58
CA LEU A 365 -10.06 48.59 -24.56
C LEU A 365 -11.24 48.52 -25.53
N ASP A 366 -10.94 48.33 -26.80
CA ASP A 366 -11.96 48.24 -27.84
C ASP A 366 -12.48 46.81 -28.01
N ASP A 367 -13.75 46.59 -27.65
CA ASP A 367 -14.51 45.36 -27.86
C ASP A 367 -15.39 45.49 -29.11
N SER A 368 -14.75 45.70 -30.26
CA SER A 368 -15.34 45.76 -31.60
C SER A 368 -14.78 44.64 -32.51
N PRO A 369 -15.47 44.27 -33.62
CA PRO A 369 -15.01 43.23 -34.53
C PRO A 369 -13.53 43.38 -34.90
N LEU A 370 -12.79 42.27 -34.80
CA LEU A 370 -11.36 42.21 -35.03
C LEU A 370 -11.03 41.09 -36.03
N GLU A 371 -10.15 41.39 -36.97
CA GLU A 371 -9.59 40.41 -37.90
C GLU A 371 -8.07 40.41 -37.76
N ILE A 372 -7.48 39.24 -37.51
CA ILE A 372 -6.02 39.06 -37.39
C ILE A 372 -5.57 38.10 -38.47
N ALA A 373 -4.59 38.52 -39.26
CA ALA A 373 -3.91 37.62 -40.19
C ALA A 373 -2.96 36.70 -39.41
N THR A 374 -3.19 35.40 -39.50
CA THR A 374 -2.34 34.35 -38.90
C THR A 374 -1.76 33.46 -40.00
N ALA A 375 -0.75 32.65 -39.68
CA ALA A 375 -0.18 31.67 -40.60
C ALA A 375 -1.20 30.64 -41.11
N ALA A 376 -2.32 30.44 -40.40
CA ALA A 376 -3.40 29.52 -40.76
C ALA A 376 -4.60 30.20 -41.45
N GLY A 377 -4.56 31.52 -41.67
CA GLY A 377 -5.64 32.30 -42.27
C GLY A 377 -6.10 33.48 -41.39
N ILE A 378 -7.29 34.02 -41.65
CA ILE A 378 -7.86 35.13 -40.88
C ILE A 378 -8.53 34.59 -39.62
N TYR A 379 -8.01 34.98 -38.45
CA TYR A 379 -8.61 34.72 -37.16
C TYR A 379 -9.58 35.84 -36.78
N ARG A 380 -10.82 35.46 -36.43
CA ARG A 380 -11.90 36.36 -36.01
C ARG A 380 -12.38 35.98 -34.60
N PRO A 381 -11.82 36.58 -33.54
CA PRO A 381 -12.26 36.29 -32.19
C PRO A 381 -13.68 36.82 -31.94
N GLU A 382 -14.48 36.03 -31.24
CA GLU A 382 -15.81 36.44 -30.76
C GLU A 382 -15.88 36.31 -29.24
N ASN A 383 -16.68 37.17 -28.61
CA ASN A 383 -17.06 36.96 -27.21
C ASN A 383 -17.97 35.75 -27.08
N TYR A 384 -18.03 35.18 -25.87
CA TYR A 384 -18.86 33.99 -25.61
C TYR A 384 -20.33 34.19 -25.98
N ASP A 385 -20.86 35.40 -25.78
CA ASP A 385 -22.24 35.79 -26.12
C ASP A 385 -22.40 36.35 -27.55
N ARG A 386 -21.32 36.36 -28.35
CA ARG A 386 -21.26 36.91 -29.71
C ARG A 386 -21.66 38.38 -29.83
N SER A 387 -21.60 39.13 -28.72
CA SER A 387 -21.90 40.56 -28.70
C SER A 387 -20.64 41.40 -28.48
N PHE A 388 -20.67 42.62 -29.00
CA PHE A 388 -19.59 43.61 -28.90
C PHE A 388 -20.05 44.77 -28.02
N ARG A 389 -19.19 45.22 -27.10
CA ARG A 389 -19.50 46.25 -26.10
C ARG A 389 -18.85 47.61 -26.40
N GLY A 390 -18.08 47.72 -27.49
CA GLY A 390 -17.33 48.93 -27.81
C GLY A 390 -16.25 49.22 -26.78
N LEU A 391 -16.06 50.48 -26.38
CA LEU A 391 -15.00 50.84 -25.43
C LEU A 391 -15.36 50.41 -24.00
N VAL A 392 -14.53 49.54 -23.43
CA VAL A 392 -14.68 49.01 -22.07
C VAL A 392 -13.42 49.20 -21.23
N PRO A 393 -13.51 49.58 -19.94
CA PRO A 393 -12.33 49.64 -19.08
C PRO A 393 -11.66 48.27 -18.92
N ALA A 394 -10.34 48.21 -18.86
CA ALA A 394 -9.57 46.97 -18.74
C ALA A 394 -10.01 46.10 -17.54
N ARG A 395 -10.35 46.71 -16.40
CA ARG A 395 -10.89 45.98 -15.23
C ARG A 395 -12.22 45.28 -15.51
N VAL A 396 -13.08 45.89 -16.33
CA VAL A 396 -14.38 45.32 -16.73
C VAL A 396 -14.16 44.21 -17.74
N ALA A 397 -13.28 44.44 -18.72
CA ALA A 397 -12.95 43.42 -19.71
C ALA A 397 -12.41 42.13 -19.07
N LEU A 398 -11.50 42.25 -18.08
CA LEU A 398 -10.99 41.11 -17.33
C LEU A 398 -12.08 40.47 -16.45
N ALA A 399 -12.84 41.27 -15.69
CA ALA A 399 -13.89 40.76 -14.79
C ALA A 399 -15.02 40.03 -15.54
N SER A 400 -15.34 40.48 -16.76
CA SER A 400 -16.33 39.84 -17.65
C SER A 400 -15.71 38.79 -18.59
N SER A 401 -14.40 38.53 -18.48
CA SER A 401 -13.67 37.58 -19.32
C SER A 401 -13.91 37.80 -20.83
N LEU A 402 -13.90 39.04 -21.30
CA LEU A 402 -14.10 39.34 -22.72
C LEU A 402 -12.92 38.80 -23.56
N ASN A 403 -13.22 38.24 -24.73
CA ASN A 403 -12.22 37.59 -25.58
C ASN A 403 -11.50 38.61 -26.46
N VAL A 404 -12.25 39.49 -27.12
CA VAL A 404 -11.69 40.45 -28.09
C VAL A 404 -10.73 41.44 -27.42
N PRO A 405 -11.08 42.08 -26.28
CA PRO A 405 -10.11 42.86 -25.52
C PRO A 405 -8.88 42.07 -25.11
N ALA A 406 -9.01 40.80 -24.67
CA ALA A 406 -7.86 39.98 -24.29
C ALA A 406 -6.91 39.74 -25.46
N VAL A 407 -7.43 39.48 -26.66
CA VAL A 407 -6.63 39.36 -27.90
C VAL A 407 -5.87 40.65 -28.19
N ARG A 408 -6.51 41.81 -28.05
CA ARG A 408 -5.84 43.11 -28.23
C ARG A 408 -4.74 43.34 -27.19
N VAL A 409 -4.97 42.96 -25.93
CA VAL A 409 -3.94 43.01 -24.88
C VAL A 409 -2.77 42.08 -25.21
N ALA A 410 -3.03 40.89 -25.75
CA ALA A 410 -1.99 39.97 -26.20
C ALA A 410 -1.14 40.58 -27.32
N GLY A 411 -1.76 41.27 -28.28
CA GLY A 411 -1.05 42.03 -29.31
C GLY A 411 -0.21 43.19 -28.76
N LEU A 412 -0.73 43.90 -27.75
CA LEU A 412 -0.04 45.01 -27.10
C LEU A 412 1.19 44.57 -26.30
N VAL A 413 1.09 43.45 -25.59
CA VAL A 413 2.15 42.91 -24.74
C VAL A 413 3.18 42.09 -25.55
N GLY A 414 2.71 41.42 -26.60
CA GLY A 414 3.46 40.46 -27.39
C GLY A 414 3.35 39.03 -26.84
N VAL A 415 2.97 38.08 -27.71
CA VAL A 415 2.76 36.66 -27.35
C VAL A 415 4.03 36.00 -26.80
N GLY A 416 5.21 36.34 -27.34
CA GLY A 416 6.48 35.81 -26.85
C GLY A 416 6.76 36.17 -25.39
N ARG A 417 6.60 37.45 -25.03
CA ARG A 417 6.75 37.92 -23.63
C ARG A 417 5.73 37.29 -22.71
N PHE A 418 4.51 37.05 -23.20
CA PHE A 418 3.49 36.37 -22.42
C PHE A 418 3.83 34.90 -22.17
N VAL A 419 4.34 34.19 -23.18
CA VAL A 419 4.87 32.82 -23.03
C VAL A 419 6.02 32.78 -22.02
N GLU A 420 6.98 33.71 -22.10
CA GLU A 420 8.08 33.80 -21.13
C GLU A 420 7.57 34.05 -19.71
N ARG A 421 6.56 34.91 -19.54
CA ARG A 421 5.92 35.18 -18.25
C ARG A 421 5.25 33.92 -17.69
N LEU A 422 4.54 33.17 -18.51
CA LEU A 422 3.92 31.91 -18.10
C LEU A 422 4.98 30.86 -17.74
N ALA A 423 6.07 30.74 -18.51
CA ALA A 423 7.18 29.85 -18.18
C ALA A 423 7.83 30.23 -16.83
N ALA A 424 8.04 31.52 -16.57
CA ALA A 424 8.58 31.99 -15.28
C ALA A 424 7.66 31.68 -14.08
N LEU A 425 6.36 31.42 -14.33
CA LEU A 425 5.37 31.01 -13.33
C LEU A 425 5.20 29.47 -13.26
N GLY A 426 6.02 28.71 -13.98
CA GLY A 426 6.02 27.24 -13.97
C GLY A 426 5.13 26.60 -15.05
N PHE A 427 4.59 27.36 -16.00
CA PHE A 427 3.88 26.81 -17.17
C PHE A 427 4.87 26.38 -18.27
N ASP A 428 5.77 25.44 -17.93
CA ASP A 428 6.92 25.07 -18.76
C ASP A 428 6.56 24.39 -20.09
N GLU A 429 5.31 23.99 -20.30
CA GLU A 429 4.89 23.24 -21.49
C GLU A 429 4.41 24.13 -22.64
N LEU A 430 4.14 25.42 -22.38
CA LEU A 430 3.66 26.39 -23.37
C LEU A 430 4.84 27.04 -24.12
N ARG A 431 5.60 26.27 -24.91
CA ARG A 431 6.90 26.74 -25.46
C ARG A 431 6.88 27.33 -26.87
N ARG A 432 5.76 27.22 -27.59
CA ARG A 432 5.67 27.60 -29.02
C ARG A 432 4.76 28.82 -29.21
N PRO A 433 5.23 30.05 -29.00
CA PRO A 433 4.40 31.26 -29.12
C PRO A 433 3.70 31.34 -30.47
N ASP A 434 4.39 31.02 -31.57
CA ASP A 434 3.84 31.04 -32.93
C ASP A 434 2.72 30.02 -33.15
N TYR A 435 2.68 28.95 -32.36
CA TYR A 435 1.65 27.92 -32.46
C TYR A 435 0.35 28.37 -31.77
N TYR A 436 0.44 29.12 -30.68
CA TYR A 436 -0.73 29.56 -29.90
C TYR A 436 -1.29 30.91 -30.37
N GLY A 437 -0.41 31.79 -30.85
CA GLY A 437 -0.74 33.14 -31.29
C GLY A 437 -1.48 33.96 -30.22
N GLU A 438 -2.26 34.93 -30.67
CA GLU A 438 -2.99 35.86 -29.82
C GLU A 438 -4.19 35.21 -29.10
N SER A 439 -4.49 33.95 -29.43
CA SER A 439 -5.54 33.13 -28.79
C SER A 439 -5.05 32.34 -27.56
N LEU A 440 -3.76 32.45 -27.19
CA LEU A 440 -3.17 31.68 -26.09
C LEU A 440 -3.95 31.79 -24.76
N SER A 441 -4.60 32.93 -24.50
CA SER A 441 -5.37 33.16 -23.27
C SER A 441 -6.87 32.87 -23.38
N LEU A 442 -7.33 32.15 -24.41
CA LEU A 442 -8.75 31.94 -24.71
C LEU A 442 -9.23 30.51 -24.45
#